data_AF-A0A354UCU7-F1
#
_entry.id   AF-A0A354UCU7-F1
#
_cell.length_a   1.000
_cell.length_b   1.000
_cell.length_c   1.000
_cell.angle_alpha   90.00
_cell.angle_beta   90.00
_cell.angle_gamma   90.00
#
_symmetry.space_group_name_H-M   'P 1'
#
loop_
_entity.id
_entity.type
_entity.pdbx_description
1 polymer ?
#
loop_
_entity_poly.entity_id
_entity_poly.type
_entity_poly.pdbx_seq_one_letter_code
_entity_poly.pdbx_strand_id
1 'polypeptide(L)'
;MRKNYLFILLILVAVICFAKSPVLFQAEGQYVLYNGKNGSDAEMIFVENYEQAEKIKKTLKRYSGESVCLKDGLLADCFIEKFDAKLVKTESVGNVTSYYYYSSKIDFYQLIGGVKVNLHIAKDGEKVYIGSPLIYSGF
;
A
#
# COMPACT_ATOMS: atom_id res chain seq x y z
N MET A 1 -22.29 -5.28 38.87
CA MET A 1 -22.15 -6.04 37.61
C MET A 1 -22.15 -5.16 36.35
N ARG A 2 -23.06 -4.19 36.16
CA ARG A 2 -23.06 -3.26 34.99
C ARG A 2 -21.74 -2.48 34.74
N LYS A 3 -21.03 -2.07 35.80
CA LYS A 3 -19.76 -1.33 35.68
C LYS A 3 -18.61 -2.13 35.04
N ASN A 4 -18.60 -3.46 35.21
CA ASN A 4 -17.52 -4.30 34.67
C ASN A 4 -17.67 -4.50 33.16
N TYR A 5 -18.90 -4.60 32.65
CA TYR A 5 -19.16 -4.72 31.20
C TYR A 5 -18.80 -3.44 30.44
N LEU A 6 -19.03 -2.26 31.03
CA LEU A 6 -18.64 -0.99 30.41
C LEU A 6 -17.11 -0.85 30.31
N PHE A 7 -16.39 -1.28 31.33
CA PHE A 7 -14.93 -1.26 31.33
C PHE A 7 -14.33 -2.26 30.32
N ILE A 8 -14.88 -3.47 30.23
CA ILE A 8 -14.48 -4.47 29.22
C ILE A 8 -14.76 -3.95 27.80
N LEU A 9 -15.92 -3.33 27.56
CA LEU A 9 -16.27 -2.75 26.27
C LEU A 9 -15.30 -1.63 25.87
N LEU A 10 -14.94 -0.74 26.80
CA LEU A 10 -13.98 0.33 26.54
C LEU A 10 -12.59 -0.21 26.20
N ILE A 11 -12.13 -1.26 26.88
CA ILE A 11 -10.86 -1.92 26.55
C ILE A 11 -10.94 -2.55 25.15
N LEU A 12 -12.05 -3.21 24.82
CA LEU A 12 -12.21 -3.88 23.53
C LEU A 12 -12.23 -2.87 22.37
N VAL A 13 -12.93 -1.75 22.54
CA VAL A 13 -12.94 -0.64 21.58
C VAL A 13 -11.55 -0.03 21.44
N ALA A 14 -10.83 0.19 22.55
CA ALA A 14 -9.46 0.69 22.50
C ALA A 14 -8.55 -0.27 21.72
N VAL A 15 -8.61 -1.58 21.97
CA VAL A 15 -7.81 -2.59 21.25
C VAL A 15 -8.09 -2.56 19.75
N ILE A 16 -9.35 -2.42 19.34
CA ILE A 16 -9.72 -2.33 17.92
C ILE A 16 -9.22 -1.02 17.30
N CYS A 17 -9.35 0.11 17.99
CA CYS A 17 -8.89 1.42 17.50
C CYS A 17 -7.36 1.51 17.38
N PHE A 18 -6.62 0.77 18.20
CA PHE A 18 -5.15 0.75 18.17
C PHE A 18 -4.56 -0.42 17.36
N ALA A 19 -5.39 -1.31 16.82
CA ALA A 19 -4.93 -2.36 15.93
C ALA A 19 -4.38 -1.74 14.64
N LYS A 20 -3.14 -2.08 14.28
CA LYS A 20 -2.56 -1.67 13.00
C LYS A 20 -3.33 -2.32 11.85
N SER A 21 -3.77 -1.51 10.90
CA SER A 21 -4.38 -2.00 9.67
C SER A 21 -3.44 -2.94 8.90
N PRO A 22 -3.99 -3.97 8.23
CA PRO A 22 -3.19 -4.86 7.39
C PRO A 22 -2.52 -4.10 6.24
N VAL A 23 -1.55 -4.72 5.58
CA VAL A 23 -1.03 -4.29 4.27
C VAL A 23 -2.20 -4.07 3.30
N LEU A 24 -2.05 -3.09 2.41
CA LEU A 24 -3.10 -2.70 1.47
C LEU A 24 -3.34 -3.78 0.41
N PHE A 25 -2.25 -4.39 -0.07
CA PHE A 25 -2.27 -5.39 -1.11
C PHE A 25 -2.20 -6.78 -0.49
N GLN A 26 -3.26 -7.57 -0.65
CA GLN A 26 -3.29 -8.97 -0.27
C GLN A 26 -3.15 -9.83 -1.53
N ALA A 27 -1.92 -10.02 -1.97
CA ALA A 27 -1.58 -10.75 -3.20
C ALA A 27 -0.34 -11.62 -3.04
N GLU A 28 -0.18 -12.62 -3.91
CA GLU A 28 1.11 -13.30 -4.09
C GLU A 28 2.06 -12.41 -4.88
N GLY A 29 3.29 -12.28 -4.37
CA GLY A 29 4.30 -11.43 -4.98
C GLY A 29 5.39 -11.04 -3.99
N GLN A 30 6.44 -10.41 -4.50
CA GLN A 30 7.51 -9.83 -3.68
C GLN A 30 7.08 -8.45 -3.22
N TYR A 31 7.15 -8.20 -1.90
CA TYR A 31 6.73 -6.96 -1.28
C TYR A 31 7.93 -6.10 -0.94
N VAL A 32 7.71 -4.79 -0.98
CA VAL A 32 8.57 -3.78 -0.39
C VAL A 32 7.72 -2.95 0.56
N LEU A 33 8.12 -2.87 1.83
CA LEU A 33 7.48 -1.98 2.80
C LEU A 33 8.31 -0.70 2.93
N TYR A 34 7.63 0.44 2.99
CA TYR A 34 8.26 1.74 3.18
C TYR A 34 8.11 2.20 4.63
N ASN A 35 9.23 2.52 5.26
CA ASN A 35 9.28 2.99 6.65
C ASN A 35 9.91 4.38 6.76
N GLY A 36 9.35 5.22 7.62
CA GLY A 36 9.88 6.55 7.93
C GLY A 36 9.24 7.68 7.11
N LYS A 37 10.07 8.45 6.39
CA LYS A 37 9.60 9.62 5.63
C LYS A 37 8.81 9.18 4.40
N ASN A 38 7.91 10.05 3.93
CA ASN A 38 7.20 9.83 2.67
C ASN A 38 8.12 10.25 1.51
N GLY A 39 8.10 9.53 0.40
CA GLY A 39 8.92 9.82 -0.78
C GLY A 39 10.05 8.82 -1.00
N SER A 40 10.96 9.17 -1.92
CA SER A 40 12.09 8.33 -2.35
C SER A 40 13.11 8.03 -1.25
N ASP A 41 13.13 8.82 -0.18
CA ASP A 41 14.05 8.66 0.95
C ASP A 41 13.52 7.70 2.03
N ALA A 42 12.43 6.98 1.75
CA ALA A 42 11.89 5.99 2.67
C ALA A 42 12.85 4.80 2.80
N GLU A 43 12.95 4.26 4.02
CA GLU A 43 13.63 2.97 4.23
C GLU A 43 12.81 1.88 3.55
N MET A 44 13.47 1.10 2.69
CA MET A 44 12.85 0.01 1.93
C MET A 44 13.19 -1.34 2.56
N ILE A 45 12.15 -2.09 2.92
CA ILE A 45 12.28 -3.42 3.51
C ILE A 45 11.67 -4.44 2.55
N PHE A 46 12.52 -5.28 1.96
CA PHE A 46 12.13 -6.30 0.99
C PHE A 46 11.71 -7.58 1.70
N VAL A 47 10.57 -8.14 1.31
CA VAL A 47 10.02 -9.36 1.89
C VAL A 47 9.37 -10.22 0.82
N GLU A 48 9.45 -11.54 0.96
CA GLU A 48 9.11 -12.47 -0.13
C GLU A 48 7.61 -12.69 -0.33
N ASN A 49 6.78 -12.39 0.67
CA ASN A 49 5.35 -12.69 0.62
C ASN A 49 4.50 -11.83 1.58
N TYR A 50 3.18 -11.94 1.39
CA TYR A 50 2.15 -11.27 2.19
C TYR A 50 2.27 -11.52 3.70
N GLU A 51 2.52 -12.77 4.12
CA GLU A 51 2.56 -13.11 5.55
C GLU A 51 3.73 -12.42 6.26
N GLN A 52 4.90 -12.37 5.60
CA GLN A 52 6.06 -11.64 6.11
C GLN A 52 5.79 -10.12 6.12
N ALA A 53 5.17 -9.59 5.07
CA ALA A 53 4.79 -8.18 4.99
C ALA A 53 3.86 -7.78 6.15
N GLU A 54 2.84 -8.59 6.44
CA GLU A 54 1.93 -8.41 7.56
C GLU A 54 2.65 -8.39 8.92
N LYS A 55 3.56 -9.34 9.14
CA LYS A 55 4.34 -9.43 10.38
C LYS A 55 5.25 -8.22 10.55
N ILE A 56 5.96 -7.82 9.50
CA ILE A 56 6.92 -6.71 9.55
C ILE A 56 6.21 -5.35 9.65
N LYS A 57 5.10 -5.14 8.94
CA LYS A 57 4.31 -3.89 9.06
C LYS A 57 3.92 -3.58 10.50
N LYS A 58 3.61 -4.62 11.29
CA LYS A 58 3.27 -4.50 12.71
C LYS A 58 4.44 -4.00 13.56
N THR A 59 5.69 -4.23 13.16
CA THR A 59 6.89 -3.76 13.88
C THR A 59 7.36 -2.37 13.43
N LEU A 60 6.93 -1.88 12.26
CA LEU A 60 7.35 -0.58 11.74
C LEU A 60 6.92 0.57 12.65
N LYS A 61 7.86 1.48 12.94
CA LYS A 61 7.56 2.69 13.72
C LYS A 61 6.66 3.65 12.93
N ARG A 62 6.87 3.73 11.61
CA ARG A 62 6.13 4.63 10.73
C ARG A 62 6.01 4.03 9.34
N TYR A 63 4.96 3.25 9.14
CA TYR A 63 4.58 2.77 7.81
C TYR A 63 4.19 3.96 6.92
N SER A 64 4.88 4.13 5.80
CA SER A 64 4.63 5.21 4.82
C SER A 64 4.13 4.69 3.47
N GLY A 65 4.02 3.37 3.31
CA GLY A 65 3.51 2.74 2.10
C GLY A 65 4.06 1.35 1.86
N GLU A 66 3.73 0.79 0.70
CA GLU A 66 4.22 -0.51 0.24
C GLU A 66 4.12 -0.64 -1.28
N SER A 67 4.85 -1.60 -1.85
CA SER A 67 4.65 -2.07 -3.22
C SER A 67 4.75 -3.59 -3.31
N VAL A 68 4.16 -4.16 -4.36
CA VAL A 68 4.19 -5.60 -4.66
C VAL A 68 4.51 -5.79 -6.14
N CYS A 69 5.50 -6.63 -6.43
CA CYS A 69 5.64 -7.26 -7.76
C CYS A 69 4.66 -8.43 -7.82
N LEU A 70 3.54 -8.25 -8.54
CA LEU A 70 2.47 -9.23 -8.61
C LEU A 70 2.94 -10.46 -9.39
N LYS A 71 2.63 -11.64 -8.84
CA LYS A 71 2.81 -12.91 -9.55
C LYS A 71 1.78 -13.10 -10.68
N ASP A 72 0.57 -12.60 -10.47
CA ASP A 72 -0.48 -12.49 -11.49
C ASP A 72 -0.82 -11.01 -11.71
N GLY A 73 -0.40 -10.48 -12.87
CA GLY A 73 -0.61 -9.09 -13.23
C GLY A 73 -2.08 -8.70 -13.41
N LEU A 74 -2.98 -9.66 -13.61
CA LEU A 74 -4.43 -9.40 -13.73
C LEU A 74 -5.03 -8.94 -12.40
N LEU A 75 -4.39 -9.25 -11.27
CA LEU A 75 -4.83 -8.79 -9.95
C LEU A 75 -4.76 -7.26 -9.79
N ALA A 76 -3.99 -6.56 -10.62
CA ALA A 76 -3.92 -5.11 -10.58
C ALA A 76 -5.31 -4.48 -10.79
N ASP A 77 -6.10 -5.02 -11.71
CA ASP A 77 -7.45 -4.52 -12.01
C ASP A 77 -8.40 -4.77 -10.83
N CYS A 78 -8.27 -5.91 -10.15
CA CYS A 78 -9.03 -6.18 -8.92
C CYS A 78 -8.73 -5.16 -7.81
N PHE A 79 -7.49 -4.68 -7.69
CA PHE A 79 -7.16 -3.64 -6.71
C PHE A 79 -7.68 -2.26 -7.11
N ILE A 80 -7.65 -1.92 -8.41
CA ILE A 80 -8.27 -0.69 -8.92
C ILE A 80 -9.77 -0.67 -8.54
N GLU A 81 -10.48 -1.76 -8.78
CA GLU A 81 -11.90 -1.91 -8.43
C GLU A 81 -12.13 -1.89 -6.91
N LYS A 82 -11.37 -2.67 -6.14
CA LYS A 82 -11.44 -2.71 -4.66
C LYS A 82 -11.36 -1.29 -4.08
N PHE A 83 -10.42 -0.50 -4.58
CA PHE A 83 -10.18 0.85 -4.09
C PHE A 83 -11.06 1.91 -4.73
N ASP A 84 -11.88 1.60 -5.75
CA ASP A 84 -12.57 2.63 -6.56
C ASP A 84 -11.57 3.70 -7.05
N ALA A 85 -10.43 3.22 -7.56
CA ALA A 85 -9.30 4.07 -7.92
C ALA A 85 -9.50 4.70 -9.30
N LYS A 86 -9.36 6.01 -9.39
CA LYS A 86 -9.52 6.78 -10.64
C LYS A 86 -8.16 7.07 -11.24
N LEU A 87 -7.97 6.74 -12.51
CA LEU A 87 -6.75 7.08 -13.23
C LEU A 87 -6.63 8.61 -13.33
N VAL A 88 -5.48 9.15 -12.92
CA VAL A 88 -5.23 10.60 -12.93
C VAL A 88 -4.05 11.00 -13.81
N LYS A 89 -3.11 10.08 -14.08
CA LYS A 89 -1.97 10.31 -14.97
C LYS A 89 -1.45 8.99 -15.52
N THR A 90 -0.94 9.02 -16.74
CA THR A 90 -0.15 7.93 -17.33
C THR A 90 1.19 8.49 -17.82
N GLU A 91 2.25 7.73 -17.66
CA GLU A 91 3.59 8.08 -18.13
C GLU A 91 4.29 6.82 -18.65
N SER A 92 5.02 6.94 -19.75
CA SER A 92 5.81 5.83 -20.32
C SER A 92 7.24 6.28 -20.50
N VAL A 93 8.19 5.50 -19.97
CA VAL A 93 9.63 5.73 -20.10
C VAL A 93 10.31 4.40 -20.42
N GLY A 94 10.94 4.31 -21.60
CA GLY A 94 11.50 3.06 -22.09
C GLY A 94 10.41 1.99 -22.26
N ASN A 95 10.60 0.84 -21.62
CA ASN A 95 9.65 -0.28 -21.63
C ASN A 95 8.64 -0.25 -20.47
N VAL A 96 8.76 0.75 -19.58
CA VAL A 96 7.91 0.86 -18.39
C VAL A 96 6.76 1.82 -18.68
N THR A 97 5.53 1.36 -18.41
CA THR A 97 4.36 2.24 -18.38
C THR A 97 3.81 2.35 -16.95
N SER A 98 3.82 3.57 -16.43
CA SER A 98 3.31 3.95 -15.12
C SER A 98 1.91 4.54 -15.24
N TYR A 99 0.99 3.98 -14.47
CA TYR A 99 -0.39 4.41 -14.31
C TYR A 99 -0.57 4.89 -12.88
N TYR A 100 -0.90 6.17 -12.73
CA TYR A 100 -1.09 6.82 -11.44
C TYR A 100 -2.58 7.02 -11.19
N TYR A 101 -3.04 6.58 -10.03
CA TYR A 101 -4.42 6.63 -9.63
C TYR A 101 -4.59 7.38 -8.30
N TYR A 102 -5.82 7.85 -8.09
CA TYR A 102 -6.29 8.37 -6.82
C TYR A 102 -7.52 7.60 -6.34
N SER A 103 -7.54 7.24 -5.06
CA SER A 103 -8.70 6.67 -4.37
C SER A 103 -8.93 7.40 -3.05
N SER A 104 -10.17 7.73 -2.72
CA SER A 104 -10.51 8.25 -1.39
C SER A 104 -10.49 7.18 -0.29
N LYS A 105 -10.28 5.89 -0.65
CA LYS A 105 -10.19 4.77 0.30
C LYS A 105 -8.76 4.48 0.77
N ILE A 106 -7.78 5.24 0.29
CA ILE A 106 -6.37 5.12 0.68
C ILE A 106 -5.95 6.45 1.35
N ASP A 107 -5.56 6.39 2.62
CA ASP A 107 -5.42 7.57 3.48
C ASP A 107 -4.25 8.49 3.13
N PHE A 108 -3.17 7.96 2.56
CA PHE A 108 -1.94 8.71 2.28
C PHE A 108 -1.75 8.88 0.78
N TYR A 109 -1.23 10.04 0.36
CA TYR A 109 -0.99 10.39 -1.05
C TYR A 109 0.31 11.16 -1.22
N GLN A 110 0.80 11.18 -2.46
CA GLN A 110 1.88 12.04 -2.91
C GLN A 110 1.36 13.00 -3.98
N LEU A 111 1.94 14.20 -4.05
CA LEU A 111 1.68 15.13 -5.15
C LEU A 111 2.67 14.88 -6.29
N ILE A 112 2.15 14.57 -7.48
CA ILE A 112 2.93 14.50 -8.73
C ILE A 112 2.41 15.58 -9.65
N GLY A 113 3.23 16.60 -9.94
CA GLY A 113 2.83 17.71 -10.80
C GLY A 113 1.56 18.43 -10.32
N GLY A 114 1.34 18.52 -9.00
CA GLY A 114 0.14 19.12 -8.40
C GLY A 114 -1.08 18.19 -8.30
N VAL A 115 -1.00 16.97 -8.84
CA VAL A 115 -2.08 15.97 -8.79
C VAL A 115 -1.87 15.01 -7.63
N LYS A 116 -2.92 14.71 -6.86
CA LYS A 116 -2.87 13.71 -5.78
C LYS A 116 -2.83 12.30 -6.37
N VAL A 117 -1.87 11.50 -5.93
CA VAL A 117 -1.69 10.10 -6.32
C VAL A 117 -1.49 9.27 -5.06
N ASN A 118 -2.22 8.17 -4.93
CA ASN A 118 -2.04 7.24 -3.81
C ASN A 118 -2.09 5.75 -4.19
N LEU A 119 -2.16 5.48 -5.49
CA LEU A 119 -2.00 4.16 -6.04
C LEU A 119 -1.21 4.29 -7.35
N HIS A 120 -0.16 3.49 -7.50
CA HIS A 120 0.72 3.48 -8.66
C HIS A 120 0.82 2.05 -9.18
N ILE A 121 0.54 1.85 -10.46
CA ILE A 121 0.78 0.60 -11.18
C ILE A 121 1.86 0.84 -12.22
N ALA A 122 2.91 0.03 -12.22
CA ALA A 122 3.93 0.06 -13.25
C ALA A 122 3.95 -1.29 -13.98
N LYS A 123 3.89 -1.25 -15.31
CA LYS A 123 4.03 -2.42 -16.17
C LYS A 123 5.40 -2.37 -16.84
N ASP A 124 6.23 -3.39 -16.60
CA ASP A 124 7.56 -3.56 -17.20
C ASP A 124 7.62 -4.93 -17.88
N GLY A 125 7.40 -4.97 -19.19
CA GLY A 125 7.23 -6.22 -19.92
C GLY A 125 6.08 -7.05 -19.35
N GLU A 126 6.39 -8.25 -18.86
CA GLU A 126 5.43 -9.17 -18.22
C GLU A 126 5.21 -8.89 -16.73
N LYS A 127 6.08 -8.08 -16.10
CA LYS A 127 5.97 -7.77 -14.67
C LYS A 127 5.00 -6.63 -14.44
N VAL A 128 4.16 -6.81 -13.43
CA VAL A 128 3.24 -5.76 -12.97
C VAL A 128 3.52 -5.47 -11.52
N TYR A 129 3.88 -4.22 -11.25
CA TYR A 129 4.09 -3.71 -9.91
C TYR A 129 2.89 -2.86 -9.52
N ILE A 130 2.45 -2.98 -8.27
CA ILE A 130 1.44 -2.12 -7.67
C ILE A 130 2.00 -1.53 -6.38
N GLY A 131 1.75 -0.25 -6.10
CA GLY A 131 2.29 0.40 -4.91
C GLY A 131 1.45 1.57 -4.43
N SER A 132 1.65 1.93 -3.17
CA SER A 132 0.99 3.04 -2.49
C SER A 132 1.97 3.72 -1.52
N PRO A 133 2.05 5.07 -1.47
CA PRO A 133 1.39 5.97 -2.42
C PRO A 133 2.02 5.89 -3.81
N LEU A 134 3.33 5.56 -3.89
CA LEU A 134 4.10 5.33 -5.11
C LEU A 134 5.04 4.14 -4.93
N ILE A 135 5.41 3.52 -6.04
CA ILE A 135 6.54 2.59 -6.12
C ILE A 135 7.84 3.42 -6.08
N TYR A 136 8.65 3.23 -5.02
CA TYR A 136 9.94 3.91 -4.83
C TYR A 136 11.15 3.02 -5.14
N SER A 137 10.96 1.70 -5.13
CA SER A 137 11.98 0.75 -5.58
C SER A 137 12.10 0.80 -7.10
N GLY A 138 13.31 0.56 -7.62
CA GLY A 138 13.50 0.34 -9.05
C GLY A 138 12.71 -0.87 -9.57
N PHE A 139 12.57 -0.94 -10.89
CA PHE A 139 11.89 -2.02 -11.61
C PHE A 139 12.84 -3.16 -11.97
#